data_AF-A0A9D6VUV1-F1
#
_entry.id   AF-A0A9D6VUV1-F1
#
_cell.length_a   1.000
_cell.length_b   1.000
_cell.length_c   1.000
_cell.angle_alpha   90.00
_cell.angle_beta   90.00
_cell.angle_gamma   90.00
#
_symmetry.space_group_name_H-M   'P 1'
#
loop_
_entity.id
_entity.type
_entity.pdbx_description
1 polymer ?
#
loop_
_entity_poly.entity_id
_entity_poly.type
_entity_poly.pdbx_seq_one_letter_code
_entity_poly.pdbx_strand_id
1 'polypeptide(L)'
;MNTPILRNPCLALLLCAGTAQAHDNGYFDTHPTAHGGQVRMAGAYHVEAVLERQKLVLYVTDHADRPQATHGWQGRATVLNGTQVTRIALS
;
A
#
# COMPACT_ATOMS: atom_id res chain seq x y z
N MET A 1 -8.15 10.98 -56.95
CA MET A 1 -8.26 10.03 -55.83
C MET A 1 -6.89 9.91 -55.20
N ASN A 2 -6.70 10.40 -53.97
CA ASN A 2 -5.50 10.17 -53.15
C ASN A 2 -5.91 10.41 -51.68
N THR A 3 -6.00 9.34 -50.90
CA THR A 3 -6.24 9.38 -49.46
C THR A 3 -4.90 9.51 -48.73
N PRO A 4 -4.72 10.47 -47.81
CA PRO A 4 -3.54 10.47 -46.94
C PRO A 4 -3.72 9.41 -45.85
N ILE A 5 -2.85 8.40 -45.86
CA ILE A 5 -2.73 7.41 -44.78
C ILE A 5 -2.21 8.16 -43.56
N LEU A 6 -3.08 8.36 -42.57
CA LEU A 6 -2.75 9.00 -41.30
C LEU A 6 -1.78 8.10 -40.51
N ARG A 7 -0.49 8.36 -40.64
CA ARG A 7 0.57 7.70 -39.87
C ARG A 7 0.64 8.34 -38.49
N ASN A 8 -0.23 7.92 -37.57
CA ASN A 8 -0.29 8.43 -36.20
C ASN A 8 0.38 7.42 -35.23
N PRO A 9 1.71 7.51 -34.99
CA PRO A 9 2.41 6.57 -34.10
C PRO A 9 1.98 6.68 -32.63
N CYS A 10 1.22 7.73 -32.27
CA CYS A 10 0.69 7.93 -30.92
C CYS A 10 -0.26 6.82 -30.46
N LEU A 11 -0.96 6.13 -31.37
CA LEU A 11 -1.96 5.13 -30.98
C LEU A 11 -1.33 3.84 -30.42
N ALA A 12 -0.08 3.54 -30.78
CA ALA A 12 0.63 2.35 -30.30
C ALA A 12 1.16 2.50 -28.86
N LEU A 13 1.46 3.73 -28.41
CA LEU A 13 1.96 3.99 -27.05
C LEU A 13 0.88 3.85 -25.96
N LEU A 14 -0.40 4.06 -26.31
CA LEU A 14 -1.51 3.91 -25.37
C LEU A 14 -1.80 2.44 -25.00
N LEU A 15 -1.45 1.49 -25.87
CA LEU A 15 -1.63 0.05 -25.61
C LEU A 15 -0.59 -0.53 -24.64
N CYS A 16 0.51 0.20 -24.41
CA CYS A 16 1.54 -0.13 -23.42
C CYS A 16 1.39 0.65 -22.10
N ALA A 17 0.31 1.42 -21.92
CA ALA A 17 -0.09 1.93 -20.61
C ALA A 17 -0.58 0.74 -19.79
N GLY A 18 0.38 -0.07 -19.33
CA GLY A 18 0.16 -1.34 -18.68
C GLY A 18 -0.83 -1.19 -17.53
N THR A 19 -1.66 -2.21 -17.37
CA THR A 19 -2.39 -2.43 -16.13
C THR A 19 -1.40 -2.30 -14.98
N ALA A 20 -1.48 -1.21 -14.20
CA ALA A 20 -0.77 -1.15 -12.94
C ALA A 20 -1.32 -2.34 -12.13
N GLN A 21 -0.49 -3.37 -11.96
CA GLN A 21 -0.87 -4.57 -11.25
C GLN A 21 -0.90 -4.18 -9.78
N ALA A 22 -2.02 -3.57 -9.36
CA ALA A 22 -2.25 -3.24 -7.98
C ALA A 22 -2.26 -4.56 -7.21
N HIS A 23 -1.26 -4.74 -6.36
CA HIS A 23 -1.23 -5.87 -5.45
C HIS A 23 -2.39 -5.76 -4.46
N ASP A 24 -2.98 -6.91 -4.12
CA ASP A 24 -4.05 -7.02 -3.13
C ASP A 24 -3.51 -7.55 -1.79
N ASN A 25 -4.40 -7.75 -0.82
CA ASN A 25 -3.99 -8.31 0.46
C ASN A 25 -3.43 -9.73 0.34
N GLY A 26 -3.86 -10.52 -0.66
CA GLY A 26 -3.37 -11.87 -0.88
C GLY A 26 -1.90 -11.89 -1.31
N TYR A 27 -1.48 -10.91 -2.11
CA TYR A 27 -0.06 -10.67 -2.37
C TYR A 27 0.72 -10.44 -1.06
N PHE A 28 0.30 -9.50 -0.22
CA PHE A 28 1.01 -9.18 1.02
C PHE A 28 1.01 -10.31 2.06
N ASP A 29 -0.01 -11.16 2.06
CA ASP A 29 -0.07 -12.29 2.99
C ASP A 29 0.87 -13.45 2.59
N THR A 30 1.40 -13.43 1.36
CA THR A 30 2.27 -14.49 0.81
C THR A 30 3.72 -14.06 0.59
N HIS A 31 4.04 -12.78 0.81
CA HIS A 31 5.37 -12.23 0.59
C HIS A 31 6.01 -11.78 1.90
N PRO A 32 7.35 -11.93 2.05
CA PRO A 32 8.06 -11.36 3.18
C PRO A 32 7.87 -9.84 3.24
N THR A 33 7.75 -9.32 4.45
CA THR A 33 7.60 -7.90 4.74
C THR A 33 8.89 -7.36 5.37
N ALA A 34 9.10 -6.04 5.31
CA ALA A 34 10.37 -5.42 5.68
C ALA A 34 10.72 -5.64 7.17
N HIS A 35 9.72 -5.67 8.04
CA HIS A 35 9.89 -5.81 9.49
C HIS A 35 9.22 -7.08 10.04
N GLY A 36 8.72 -7.96 9.17
CA GLY A 36 8.04 -9.21 9.55
C GLY A 36 6.61 -9.01 10.06
N GLY A 37 6.01 -7.83 9.85
CA GLY A 37 4.63 -7.52 10.19
C GLY A 37 3.63 -7.83 9.08
N GLN A 38 2.36 -7.51 9.33
CA GLN A 38 1.30 -7.58 8.32
C GLN A 38 1.22 -6.27 7.55
N VAL A 39 1.26 -6.32 6.21
CA VAL A 39 1.13 -5.15 5.33
C VAL A 39 -0.27 -5.05 4.75
N ARG A 40 -0.86 -3.85 4.75
CA ARG A 40 -2.13 -3.55 4.08
C ARG A 40 -2.05 -2.23 3.32
N MET A 41 -2.78 -2.17 2.19
CA MET A 41 -2.99 -0.92 1.46
C MET A 41 -3.93 0.02 2.24
N ALA A 42 -3.57 1.29 2.33
CA ALA A 42 -4.42 2.37 2.81
C ALA A 42 -4.35 3.56 1.84
N GLY A 43 -5.12 3.49 0.75
CA GLY A 43 -5.02 4.48 -0.33
C GLY A 43 -3.66 4.41 -1.02
N ALA A 44 -2.90 5.52 -0.99
CA ALA A 44 -1.58 5.62 -1.61
C ALA A 44 -0.43 5.07 -0.74
N TYR A 45 -0.74 4.53 0.44
CA TYR A 45 0.25 4.05 1.40
C TYR A 45 0.20 2.54 1.60
N HIS A 46 1.34 1.96 1.92
CA HIS A 46 1.41 0.66 2.59
C HIS A 46 1.59 0.92 4.08
N VAL A 47 0.81 0.21 4.91
CA VAL A 47 0.95 0.24 6.36
C VAL A 47 1.32 -1.16 6.83
N GLU A 48 2.50 -1.28 7.44
CA GLU A 48 2.97 -2.51 8.08
C GLU A 48 2.73 -2.43 9.58
N ALA A 49 1.94 -3.36 10.12
CA ALA A 49 1.70 -3.50 11.55
C ALA A 49 2.64 -4.55 12.15
N VAL A 50 3.49 -4.14 13.10
CA VAL A 50 4.48 -5.00 13.75
C VAL A 50 4.26 -4.98 15.27
N LEU A 51 4.22 -6.16 15.88
CA LEU A 51 4.26 -6.27 17.34
C LEU A 51 5.71 -6.41 17.80
N GLU A 52 6.27 -5.31 18.28
CA GLU A 52 7.61 -5.29 18.85
C GLU A 52 7.53 -5.34 20.37
N ARG A 53 7.81 -6.52 20.94
CA ARG A 53 7.65 -6.81 22.38
C ARG A 53 6.22 -6.59 22.85
N GLN A 54 5.93 -5.44 23.46
CA GLN A 54 4.61 -5.05 23.97
C GLN A 54 4.12 -3.74 23.32
N LYS A 55 4.68 -3.38 22.17
CA LYS A 55 4.34 -2.16 21.41
C LYS A 55 3.85 -2.55 20.03
N LEU A 56 2.74 -1.98 19.62
CA LEU A 56 2.31 -2.00 18.23
C LEU A 56 2.98 -0.82 17.52
N VAL A 57 3.82 -1.13 16.53
CA VAL A 57 4.48 -0.15 15.67
C VAL A 57 3.84 -0.20 14.29
N LEU A 58 3.53 0.96 13.72
CA LEU A 58 3.07 1.09 12.34
C LEU A 58 4.15 1.74 11.50
N TYR A 59 4.69 1.01 10.54
CA TYR A 59 5.56 1.56 9.50
C TYR A 59 4.70 1.98 8.32
N VAL A 60 4.89 3.22 7.85
CA VAL A 60 4.14 3.78 6.71
C VAL A 60 5.10 4.04 5.57
N THR A 61 4.82 3.45 4.42
CA THR A 61 5.55 3.70 3.18
C THR A 61 4.61 4.17 2.08
N ASP A 62 5.15 4.84 1.06
CA ASP A 62 4.41 5.05 -0.18
C ASP A 62 4.30 3.75 -0.99
N HIS A 63 3.57 3.80 -2.09
CA HIS A 63 3.38 2.65 -2.99
C HIS A 63 4.69 2.11 -3.61
N ALA A 64 5.80 2.86 -3.51
CA ALA A 64 7.13 2.45 -3.95
C ALA A 64 8.03 2.02 -2.77
N ASP A 65 7.41 1.71 -1.62
CA ASP A 65 8.04 1.27 -0.38
C ASP A 65 9.02 2.27 0.23
N ARG A 66 8.85 3.57 -0.04
CA ARG A 66 9.66 4.62 0.58
C ARG A 66 9.03 5.07 1.90
N PRO A 67 9.78 5.08 3.01
CA PRO A 67 9.28 5.54 4.31
C PRO A 67 8.69 6.94 4.25
N GLN A 68 7.55 7.13 4.92
CA GLN A 68 6.86 8.41 5.01
C GLN A 68 6.97 8.98 6.42
N ALA A 69 7.19 10.30 6.51
CA ALA A 69 7.16 10.99 7.80
C ALA A 69 5.71 11.08 8.32
N THR A 70 5.51 10.63 9.56
CA THR A 70 4.17 10.56 10.18
C THR A 70 3.94 11.63 11.26
N HIS A 71 4.84 12.61 11.39
CA HIS A 71 4.71 13.66 12.39
C HIS A 71 3.38 14.43 12.24
N GLY A 72 2.61 14.51 13.33
CA GLY A 72 1.30 15.17 13.36
C GLY A 72 0.15 14.32 12.82
N TRP A 73 0.41 13.08 12.41
CA TRP A 73 -0.64 12.15 12.03
C TRP A 73 -1.36 11.65 13.29
N GLN A 74 -2.64 11.31 13.12
CA GLN A 74 -3.46 10.76 14.19
C GLN A 74 -3.97 9.41 13.76
N GLY A 75 -3.95 8.44 14.67
CA GLY A 75 -4.44 7.10 14.39
C GLY A 75 -5.07 6.45 15.62
N ARG A 76 -5.70 5.30 15.39
CA ARG A 76 -6.23 4.44 16.45
C ARG A 76 -6.09 2.99 16.05
N ALA A 77 -5.37 2.22 16.86
CA ALA A 77 -5.36 0.77 16.76
C ALA A 77 -6.51 0.17 17.58
N THR A 78 -7.20 -0.82 17.02
CA THR A 78 -8.16 -1.65 17.75
C THR A 78 -7.64 -3.08 17.76
N VAL A 79 -7.26 -3.58 18.93
CA VAL A 79 -6.78 -4.95 19.12
C VAL A 79 -7.93 -5.80 19.65
N LEU A 80 -8.24 -6.87 18.93
CA LEU A 80 -9.26 -7.85 19.31
C LEU A 80 -8.54 -9.09 19.84
N ASN A 81 -8.87 -9.51 21.07
CA ASN A 81 -8.42 -10.77 21.65
C ASN A 81 -9.62 -11.54 22.19
N GLY A 82 -10.15 -12.46 21.37
CA GLY A 82 -11.45 -13.09 21.62
C GLY A 82 -12.56 -12.03 21.69
N THR A 83 -13.22 -11.92 22.84
CA THR A 83 -14.25 -10.91 23.11
C THR A 83 -13.69 -9.60 23.66
N GLN A 84 -12.41 -9.55 24.05
CA GLN A 84 -11.79 -8.34 24.58
C GLN A 84 -11.41 -7.38 23.44
N VAL A 85 -11.80 -6.12 23.58
CA VAL A 85 -11.48 -5.03 22.65
C VAL A 85 -10.61 -4.01 23.36
N THR A 86 -9.38 -3.83 22.90
CA THR A 86 -8.49 -2.76 23.38
C THR A 86 -8.33 -1.70 22.28
N ARG A 87 -8.50 -0.42 22.62
CA ARG A 87 -8.33 0.69 21.68
C ARG A 87 -7.17 1.57 22.14
N ILE A 88 -6.23 1.81 21.25
CA ILE A 88 -4.99 2.53 21.53
C ILE A 88 -4.94 3.72 20.56
N ALA A 89 -4.84 4.93 21.10
CA ALA A 89 -4.57 6.12 20.29
C ALA A 89 -3.11 6.07 19.80
N LEU A 90 -2.89 6.39 18.54
CA LEU A 90 -1.58 6.50 17.93
C LEU A 90 -1.31 7.98 17.66
N SER A 91 -0.15 8.45 18.12
CA SER A 91 0.29 9.84 18.07
C SER A 91 1.77 9.90 17.73
#